data_AF-A0A966SIE1-F1
#
_entry.id   AF-A0A966SIE1-F1
#
_cell.length_a   1.000
_cell.length_b   1.000
_cell.length_c   1.000
_cell.angle_alpha   90.00
_cell.angle_beta   90.00
_cell.angle_gamma   90.00
#
_symmetry.space_group_name_H-M   'P 1'
#
loop_
_entity.id
_entity.type
_entity.pdbx_description
1 polymer ?
#
loop_
_entity_poly.entity_id
_entity_poly.type
_entity_poly.pdbx_seq_one_letter_code
_entity_poly.pdbx_strand_id
1 'polypeptide(L)' 'MNNSKLFVGNLAFATTENDLHDAFGAFGTVMEANLMLDRMTGKSRGFAFVTMSSPEEA' A
#
# COMPACT_ATOMS: atom_id res chain seq x y z
N MET A 1 1.32 -20.07 -6.89
CA MET A 1 1.82 -19.10 -5.88
C MET A 1 1.48 -17.71 -6.39
N ASN A 2 0.35 -17.17 -5.96
CA ASN A 2 -0.18 -15.93 -6.54
C ASN A 2 0.37 -14.79 -5.69
N ASN A 3 1.47 -14.19 -6.16
CA ASN A 3 2.20 -13.16 -5.44
C ASN A 3 1.62 -11.77 -5.81
N SER A 4 0.40 -11.49 -5.35
CA SER A 4 -0.32 -10.23 -5.57
C SER A 4 0.16 -9.12 -4.63
N LYS A 5 1.47 -9.05 -4.36
CA LYS A 5 2.08 -8.03 -3.49
C LYS A 5 2.72 -6.95 -4.34
N LEU A 6 2.09 -5.77 -4.35
CA LEU A 6 2.59 -4.55 -4.95
C LEU A 6 3.50 -3.79 -3.98
N PHE A 7 4.59 -3.27 -4.51
CA PHE A 7 5.44 -2.31 -3.84
C PHE A 7 5.08 -0.92 -4.35
N VAL A 8 4.70 -0.03 -3.45
CA VAL A 8 4.29 1.34 -3.76
C VAL A 8 5.32 2.27 -3.17
N GLY A 9 6.20 2.82 -4.01
CA GLY A 9 7.22 3.80 -3.64
C GLY A 9 6.82 5.23 -4.00
N ASN A 10 7.61 6.19 -3.55
CA ASN A 10 7.38 7.63 -3.76
C ASN A 10 6.05 8.13 -3.18
N LEU A 11 5.64 7.55 -2.06
CA LEU A 11 4.45 7.98 -1.33
C LEU A 11 4.73 9.28 -0.55
N ALA A 12 3.72 10.12 -0.45
CA ALA A 12 3.80 11.31 0.37
C ALA A 12 3.94 10.93 1.85
N PHE A 13 4.63 11.76 2.63
CA PHE A 13 4.77 11.55 4.08
C PHE A 13 3.42 11.56 4.84
N ALA A 14 2.37 12.11 4.20
CA ALA A 14 1.01 12.14 4.71
C ALA A 14 0.14 10.97 4.21
N THR A 15 0.65 10.14 3.29
CA THR A 15 -0.06 8.95 2.81
C THR A 15 -0.27 7.99 3.97
N THR A 16 -1.50 7.55 4.15
CA THR A 16 -1.90 6.56 5.18
C THR A 16 -2.28 5.23 4.52
N GLU A 17 -2.39 4.17 5.32
CA GLU A 17 -2.95 2.90 4.83
C GLU A 17 -4.35 3.06 4.26
N ASN A 18 -5.14 3.99 4.79
CA ASN A 18 -6.47 4.30 4.28
C ASN A 18 -6.44 4.90 2.87
N ASP A 19 -5.46 5.77 2.61
CA ASP A 19 -5.23 6.40 1.30
C ASP A 19 -4.82 5.35 0.25
N LEU A 20 -3.99 4.38 0.67
CA LEU A 20 -3.65 3.22 -0.15
C LEU A 20 -4.88 2.33 -0.40
N HIS A 21 -5.67 2.04 0.64
CA HIS A 21 -6.90 1.27 0.49
C HIS A 21 -7.90 1.94 -0.45
N ASP A 22 -8.04 3.25 -0.40
CA ASP A 22 -8.94 4.01 -1.27
C ASP A 22 -8.41 4.06 -2.72
N ALA A 23 -7.12 4.39 -2.89
CA ALA A 23 -6.47 4.46 -4.19
C ALA A 23 -6.47 3.11 -4.92
N PHE A 24 -6.09 2.04 -4.23
CA PHE A 24 -6.08 0.67 -4.80
C PHE A 24 -7.46 0.02 -4.78
N GLY A 25 -8.36 0.46 -3.91
CA GLY A 25 -9.74 -0.01 -3.84
C GLY A 25 -10.54 0.25 -5.11
N ALA A 26 -10.17 1.30 -5.86
CA ALA A 26 -10.73 1.58 -7.18
C ALA A 26 -10.28 0.56 -8.25
N PHE A 27 -9.13 -0.09 -8.07
CA PHE A 27 -8.55 -1.06 -9.00
C PHE A 27 -8.83 -2.51 -8.62
N GLY A 28 -9.20 -2.78 -7.36
CA GLY A 28 -9.52 -4.12 -6.89
C GLY A 28 -9.60 -4.23 -5.37
N THR A 29 -9.81 -5.44 -4.84
CA THR A 29 -9.87 -5.66 -3.40
C THR A 29 -8.47 -5.72 -2.79
N VAL A 30 -8.13 -4.74 -1.96
CA VAL A 30 -6.90 -4.73 -1.14
C VAL A 30 -7.09 -5.69 0.04
N MET A 31 -6.25 -6.72 0.12
CA MET A 31 -6.19 -7.64 1.27
C MET A 31 -5.43 -7.03 2.44
N GLU A 32 -4.29 -6.41 2.16
CA GLU A 32 -3.40 -5.93 3.21
C GLU A 32 -2.59 -4.74 2.72
N ALA A 33 -2.65 -3.61 3.41
CA ALA A 33 -1.77 -2.48 3.18
C ALA A 33 -0.81 -2.35 4.36
N ASN A 34 0.49 -2.32 4.10
CA ASN A 34 1.54 -2.19 5.10
C ASN A 34 2.37 -0.95 4.78
N LEU A 35 2.04 0.16 5.43
CA LEU A 35 2.76 1.43 5.28
C LEU A 35 3.97 1.44 6.22
N MET A 36 5.16 1.58 5.65
CA MET A 36 6.37 1.71 6.45
C MET A 36 6.49 3.15 6.94
N LEU A 37 6.18 3.36 8.21
CA LEU A 37 6.29 4.64 8.89
C LEU A 37 7.64 4.75 9.63
N ASP A 38 8.22 5.94 9.61
CA ASP A 38 9.37 6.31 10.41
C ASP A 38 8.93 6.50 11.87
N ARG A 39 9.48 5.69 12.79
CA ARG A 39 9.08 5.72 14.21
C ARG A 39 9.52 6.99 14.95
N MET A 40 10.46 7.76 14.41
CA MET A 40 10.94 8.98 15.08
C MET A 40 10.07 10.18 14.74
N THR A 41 9.64 10.27 13.48
CA THR A 41 8.86 11.41 12.97
C THR A 41 7.37 11.10 12.81
N GLY A 42 6.99 9.82 12.87
CA GLY A 42 5.63 9.36 12.56
C GLY A 42 5.28 9.50 11.07
N LYS A 43 6.25 9.81 10.21
CA LYS A 43 6.03 10.07 8.78
C LYS A 43 6.28 8.82 7.95
N SER A 44 5.53 8.64 6.87
CA SER A 44 5.74 7.54 5.92
C SER A 44 7.15 7.58 5.35
N ARG A 45 7.87 6.46 5.33
CA ARG A 45 9.23 6.33 4.76
C ARG A 45 9.25 6.50 3.23
N GLY A 46 8.12 6.90 2.64
CA GLY A 46 7.93 7.07 1.20
C GLY A 46 7.65 5.76 0.48
N PHE A 47 7.36 4.67 1.20
CA PHE A 47 7.00 3.40 0.59
C PHE A 47 6.03 2.58 1.44
N ALA A 48 5.23 1.76 0.76
CA ALA A 48 4.29 0.81 1.34
C ALA A 48 4.26 -0.48 0.53
N PHE A 49 3.80 -1.55 1.16
CA PHE A 49 3.48 -2.81 0.49
C PHE A 49 1.97 -3.02 0.51
N VAL A 50 1.37 -3.24 -0.64
CA VAL A 50 -0.06 -3.50 -0.79
C VAL A 50 -0.23 -4.91 -1.34
N THR A 51 -1.02 -5.74 -0.68
CA THR A 51 -1.35 -7.09 -1.13
C THR A 51 -2.78 -7.07 -1.63
N MET A 52 -3.01 -7.46 -2.88
CA MET A 52 -4.30 -7.52 -3.54
C MET A 52 -4.88 -8.95 -3.51
N SER A 53 -6.21 -9.10 -3.52
CA SER A 53 -6.87 -10.42 -3.55
C SER A 53 -6.72 -11.15 -4.88
N SER A 54 -6.61 -10.43 -6.00
CA SER A 54 -6.60 -11.02 -7.34
C SER A 54 -5.27 -10.77 -8.05
N PRO A 55 -4.63 -11.80 -8.62
CA PRO A 55 -3.44 -11.64 -9.48
C PRO A 55 -3.77 -11.09 -10.88
N GLU A 56 -5.04 -10.97 -11.22
CA GLU A 56 -5.53 -10.48 -12.52
C GLU A 56 -5.53 -8.94 -12.59
N GLU A 57 -5.49 -8.29 -11.43
CA GLU A 57 -5.66 -6.83 -11.23
C GLU A 57 -4.37 -6.16 -10.71
N ALA A 58 -3.24 -6.90 -10.64
CA ALA A 58 -1.95 -6.43 -10.12
C ALA A 58 -0.98 -5.96 -11.21
#